data_AF-A0A956SXH3-F1
#
_entry.id   AF-A0A956SXH3-F1
#
_cell.length_a   1.000
_cell.length_b   1.000
_cell.length_c   1.000
_cell.angle_alpha   90.00
_cell.angle_beta   90.00
_cell.angle_gamma   90.00
#
_symmetry.space_group_name_H-M   'P 1'
#
loop_
_entity.id
_entity.type
_entity.pdbx_description
1 polymer ?
#
loop_
_entity_poly.entity_id
_entity_poly.type
_entity_poly.pdbx_seq_one_letter_code
_entity_poly.pdbx_strand_id
1 'polypeptide(L)'
;MTAFLDGKALMIEPPVMRGHDQFLKARETRPLDYHVTGQRREFSEGLLQGAGFLAGSGAVAALGAAVGAQFGPEVGLCVGLFAIPPALIGARRIQSAFTSKDFQPGAPANSTILSERFQTALGKARADSPSSAQVAYISGHGSHKEIAHFKPQELGSIFSSHPVDLTVLDACNTAQLEVLSKLGSGAGKVVCSTHPVPAGGFPIEKLFKSPESMGENTYEHSKDSTAHLSLVDNPKLMKRLLPSLDSLATNLKNELSSGASEQIHRALKNSRNPDLFGARVGLRPFLQNLSKESLTPKCREALDSATNALKESVPEDTGWAISFRVDGKENEALPPAWNGLFEELGYRWKPFF
;
A
#
# COMPACT_ATOMS: atom_id res chain seq x y z
N MET A 1 -2.07 -19.80 2.06
CA MET A 1 -2.27 -18.34 2.20
C MET A 1 -2.83 -18.05 3.59
N THR A 2 -2.24 -17.08 4.28
CA THR A 2 -2.72 -16.59 5.57
C THR A 2 -3.11 -15.13 5.45
N ALA A 3 -4.38 -14.82 5.70
CA ALA A 3 -4.92 -13.46 5.66
C ALA A 3 -5.15 -12.91 7.07
N PHE A 4 -4.74 -11.66 7.26
CA PHE A 4 -5.16 -10.81 8.36
C PHE A 4 -6.12 -9.74 7.87
N LEU A 5 -7.32 -9.69 8.46
CA LEU A 5 -8.36 -8.70 8.12
C LEU A 5 -8.68 -7.81 9.33
N ASP A 6 -8.44 -6.50 9.19
CA ASP A 6 -8.82 -5.50 10.19
C ASP A 6 -10.31 -5.12 10.10
N GLY A 7 -11.10 -5.64 11.04
CA GLY A 7 -12.53 -5.31 11.16
C GLY A 7 -12.85 -3.95 11.76
N LYS A 8 -11.88 -3.05 11.98
CA LYS A 8 -12.15 -1.66 12.38
C LYS A 8 -12.10 -0.67 11.24
N ALA A 9 -11.65 -1.10 10.07
CA ALA A 9 -11.60 -0.23 8.92
C ALA A 9 -13.02 0.05 8.39
N LEU A 10 -13.66 1.07 8.95
CA LEU A 10 -15.09 1.41 8.80
C LEU A 10 -15.56 1.53 7.35
N MET A 11 -14.67 1.87 6.42
CA MET A 11 -14.99 1.99 4.98
C MET A 11 -14.62 0.74 4.18
N ILE A 12 -13.82 -0.16 4.74
CA ILE A 12 -13.28 -1.39 4.11
C ILE A 12 -14.22 -2.61 4.38
N GLU A 13 -15.20 -2.45 5.27
CA GLU A 13 -16.03 -3.56 5.76
C GLU A 13 -16.92 -4.24 4.70
N PRO A 14 -17.56 -3.57 3.72
CA PRO A 14 -18.31 -4.29 2.68
C PRO A 14 -17.44 -5.16 1.76
N PRO A 15 -16.26 -4.70 1.27
CA PRO A 15 -15.44 -5.47 0.35
C PRO A 15 -14.53 -6.51 0.99
N VAL A 16 -13.98 -6.28 2.19
CA VAL A 16 -13.03 -7.21 2.83
C VAL A 16 -13.71 -8.38 3.53
N MET A 17 -14.90 -8.17 4.10
CA MET A 17 -15.76 -9.26 4.58
C MET A 17 -16.23 -10.15 3.42
N ARG A 18 -16.56 -9.55 2.27
CA ARG A 18 -16.76 -10.28 1.01
C ARG A 18 -15.47 -10.98 0.57
N GLY A 19 -14.29 -10.42 0.83
CA GLY A 19 -12.99 -11.04 0.57
C GLY A 19 -12.86 -12.41 1.25
N HIS A 20 -13.23 -12.53 2.53
CA HIS A 20 -13.26 -13.83 3.21
C HIS A 20 -14.20 -14.84 2.51
N ASP A 21 -15.42 -14.43 2.19
CA ASP A 21 -16.41 -15.29 1.51
C ASP A 21 -15.95 -15.63 0.07
N GLN A 22 -15.30 -14.69 -0.62
CA GLN A 22 -14.67 -14.89 -1.93
C GLN A 22 -13.52 -15.89 -1.85
N PHE A 23 -12.71 -15.86 -0.79
CA PHE A 23 -11.64 -16.83 -0.56
C PHE A 23 -12.20 -18.22 -0.25
N LEU A 24 -13.24 -18.31 0.59
CA LEU A 24 -13.92 -19.58 0.85
C LEU A 24 -14.48 -20.18 -0.45
N LYS A 25 -15.08 -19.36 -1.31
CA LYS A 25 -15.55 -19.77 -2.63
C LYS A 25 -14.41 -20.13 -3.58
N ALA A 26 -13.29 -19.40 -3.55
CA ALA A 26 -12.11 -19.71 -4.36
C ALA A 26 -11.48 -21.05 -3.97
N ARG A 27 -11.50 -21.41 -2.67
CA ARG A 27 -11.04 -22.71 -2.16
C ARG A 27 -11.81 -23.90 -2.76
N GLU A 28 -13.08 -23.72 -3.11
CA GLU A 28 -13.88 -24.79 -3.74
C GLU A 28 -13.40 -25.15 -5.15
N THR A 29 -12.65 -24.25 -5.80
CA THR A 29 -12.26 -24.39 -7.21
C THR A 29 -10.75 -24.34 -7.44
N ARG A 30 -9.94 -24.18 -6.38
CA ARG A 30 -8.48 -24.03 -6.45
C ARG A 30 -7.79 -24.73 -5.28
N PRO A 31 -6.58 -25.28 -5.46
CA PRO A 31 -5.77 -25.86 -4.38
C PRO A 31 -5.13 -24.75 -3.53
N LEU A 32 -5.96 -23.96 -2.84
CA LEU A 32 -5.55 -22.85 -2.00
C LEU A 32 -5.96 -23.12 -0.55
N ASP A 33 -4.97 -23.44 0.30
CA ASP A 33 -5.20 -23.47 1.74
C ASP A 33 -5.28 -22.05 2.28
N TYR A 34 -6.37 -21.76 3.00
CA TYR A 34 -6.71 -20.40 3.44
C TYR A 34 -6.94 -20.34 4.95
N HIS A 35 -6.11 -19.54 5.62
CA HIS A 35 -6.22 -19.28 7.05
C HIS A 35 -6.56 -17.82 7.27
N VAL A 36 -7.68 -17.52 7.94
CA VAL A 36 -8.06 -16.14 8.28
C VAL A 36 -7.91 -15.91 9.75
N THR A 37 -7.25 -14.81 10.07
CA THR A 37 -7.18 -14.24 11.42
C THR A 37 -7.57 -12.77 11.35
N GLY A 38 -8.11 -12.20 12.41
CA GLY A 38 -8.60 -10.82 12.43
C GLY A 38 -9.89 -10.64 13.24
N GLN A 39 -10.35 -9.41 13.36
CA GLN A 39 -11.66 -9.11 13.94
C GLN A 39 -12.72 -9.12 12.83
N ARG A 40 -13.75 -9.96 12.96
CA ARG A 40 -14.93 -9.94 12.09
C ARG A 40 -16.02 -9.12 12.79
N ARG A 41 -16.64 -8.16 12.12
CA ARG A 41 -17.83 -7.44 12.63
C ARG A 41 -19.02 -7.72 11.74
N GLU A 42 -20.14 -8.07 12.34
CA GLU A 42 -21.40 -8.21 11.63
C GLU A 42 -21.98 -6.84 11.27
N PHE A 43 -22.63 -6.74 10.11
CA PHE A 43 -23.24 -5.51 9.64
C PHE A 43 -24.45 -5.14 10.48
N SER A 44 -24.65 -3.85 10.71
CA SER A 44 -25.98 -3.34 11.01
C SER A 44 -26.81 -3.28 9.73
N GLU A 45 -28.11 -3.55 9.84
CA GLU A 45 -29.05 -3.56 8.72
C GLU A 45 -29.06 -2.22 7.94
N GLY A 46 -28.82 -1.11 8.65
CA GLY A 46 -28.73 0.23 8.07
C GLY A 46 -27.53 0.43 7.13
N LEU A 47 -26.39 -0.23 7.39
CA LEU A 47 -25.21 -0.13 6.53
C LEU A 47 -25.44 -0.87 5.20
N LEU A 48 -26.04 -2.07 5.25
CA LEU A 48 -26.39 -2.86 4.08
C LEU A 48 -27.38 -2.14 3.17
N GLN A 49 -28.42 -1.55 3.75
CA GLN A 49 -29.40 -0.77 3.00
C GLN A 49 -28.75 0.47 2.37
N GLY A 50 -27.91 1.19 3.12
CA GLY A 50 -27.22 2.38 2.61
C GLY A 50 -26.26 2.09 1.45
N ALA A 51 -25.51 0.98 1.52
CA ALA A 51 -24.67 0.51 0.42
C ALA A 51 -25.49 0.13 -0.83
N GLY A 52 -26.66 -0.49 -0.65
CA GLY A 52 -27.59 -0.81 -1.74
C GLY A 52 -28.09 0.46 -2.47
N PHE A 53 -28.40 1.52 -1.72
CA PHE A 53 -28.79 2.81 -2.30
C PHE A 53 -27.66 3.47 -3.12
N LEU A 54 -26.41 3.41 -2.66
CA LEU A 54 -25.26 3.92 -3.41
C LEU A 54 -25.01 3.13 -4.70
N ALA A 55 -25.07 1.80 -4.64
CA ALA A 55 -24.90 0.94 -5.81
C ALA A 55 -26.01 1.19 -6.86
N GLY A 56 -27.26 1.30 -6.42
CA GLY A 56 -28.38 1.68 -7.29
C GLY A 56 -28.20 3.05 -7.95
N SER A 57 -27.65 4.01 -7.20
CA SER A 57 -27.35 5.36 -7.73
C SER A 57 -26.26 5.32 -8.81
N GLY A 58 -25.19 4.55 -8.60
CA GLY A 58 -24.14 4.36 -9.60
C GLY A 58 -24.69 3.75 -10.90
N ALA A 59 -25.61 2.80 -10.81
CA ALA A 59 -26.28 2.21 -11.98
C ALA A 59 -27.14 3.23 -12.74
N VAL A 60 -27.87 4.10 -12.04
CA VAL A 60 -28.67 5.18 -12.65
C VAL A 60 -27.78 6.24 -13.30
N ALA A 61 -26.64 6.59 -12.68
CA ALA A 61 -25.67 7.51 -13.27
C ALA A 61 -25.01 6.93 -14.52
N ALA A 62 -24.65 5.63 -14.51
CA ALA A 62 -24.11 4.93 -15.68
C ALA A 62 -25.13 4.83 -16.82
N LEU A 63 -26.41 4.58 -16.49
CA LEU A 63 -27.51 4.64 -17.45
C LEU A 63 -27.65 6.05 -18.04
N GLY A 64 -27.54 7.10 -17.23
CA GLY A 64 -27.55 8.48 -17.71
C GLY A 64 -26.40 8.78 -18.67
N ALA A 65 -25.20 8.30 -18.39
CA ALA A 65 -24.06 8.43 -19.31
C ALA A 65 -24.31 7.68 -20.64
N ALA A 66 -24.87 6.47 -20.60
CA ALA A 66 -25.19 5.69 -21.80
C ALA A 66 -26.29 6.34 -22.64
N VAL A 67 -27.38 6.81 -22.01
CA VAL A 67 -28.46 7.54 -22.68
C VAL A 67 -27.94 8.86 -23.26
N GLY A 68 -27.05 9.56 -22.56
CA GLY A 68 -26.43 10.80 -23.02
C GLY A 68 -25.55 10.62 -24.26
N ALA A 69 -24.83 9.50 -24.34
CA ALA A 69 -24.04 9.13 -25.52
C ALA A 69 -24.92 8.85 -26.75
N GLN A 70 -26.16 8.37 -26.56
CA GLN A 70 -27.06 7.98 -27.65
C GLN A 70 -28.03 9.09 -28.07
N PHE A 71 -28.50 9.91 -27.13
CA PHE A 71 -29.59 10.87 -27.34
C PHE A 71 -29.21 12.32 -26.99
N GLY A 72 -27.94 12.56 -26.69
CA GLY A 72 -27.40 13.89 -26.40
C GLY A 72 -27.21 14.16 -24.90
N PRO A 73 -26.26 15.05 -24.55
CA PRO A 73 -25.81 15.24 -23.17
C PRO A 73 -26.91 15.74 -22.22
N GLU A 74 -27.88 16.50 -22.73
CA GLU A 74 -29.00 17.01 -21.93
C GLU A 74 -29.93 15.88 -21.43
N VAL A 75 -30.22 14.90 -22.29
CA VAL A 75 -31.05 13.73 -21.93
C VAL A 75 -30.30 12.84 -20.93
N GLY A 76 -28.99 12.66 -21.13
CA GLY A 76 -28.15 11.93 -20.20
C GLY A 76 -28.04 12.59 -18.82
N LEU A 77 -27.98 13.93 -18.78
CA LEU A 77 -27.99 14.70 -17.54
C LEU A 77 -29.30 14.51 -16.78
N CYS A 78 -30.46 14.58 -17.47
CA CYS A 78 -31.77 14.36 -16.84
C CYS A 78 -31.88 12.99 -16.17
N VAL A 79 -31.40 11.92 -16.85
CA VAL A 79 -31.39 10.56 -16.28
C VAL A 79 -30.38 10.45 -15.13
N GLY A 80 -29.19 11.06 -15.27
CA GLY A 80 -28.16 11.06 -14.24
C GLY A 80 -28.57 11.79 -12.94
N LEU A 81 -29.39 12.84 -13.03
CA LEU A 81 -29.90 13.57 -11.86
C LEU A 81 -30.77 12.70 -10.94
N PHE A 82 -31.42 11.64 -11.46
CA PHE A 82 -32.16 10.69 -10.64
C PHE A 82 -31.27 9.82 -9.74
N ALA A 83 -29.95 9.81 -9.95
CA ALA A 83 -29.00 9.15 -9.07
C ALA A 83 -28.73 9.93 -7.77
N ILE A 84 -29.03 11.24 -7.72
CA ILE A 84 -28.68 12.10 -6.58
C ILE A 84 -29.51 11.77 -5.32
N PRO A 85 -30.85 11.63 -5.38
CA PRO A 85 -31.64 11.34 -4.18
C PRO A 85 -31.31 9.99 -3.53
N PRO A 86 -31.20 8.87 -4.26
CA PRO A 86 -30.77 7.61 -3.66
C PRO A 86 -29.32 7.67 -3.16
N ALA A 87 -28.42 8.43 -3.79
CA ALA A 87 -27.04 8.57 -3.31
C ALA A 87 -26.99 9.29 -1.95
N LEU A 88 -27.78 10.35 -1.80
CA LEU A 88 -27.92 11.09 -0.52
C LEU A 88 -28.55 10.23 0.57
N ILE A 89 -29.56 9.42 0.24
CA ILE A 89 -30.18 8.49 1.19
C ILE A 89 -29.18 7.40 1.60
N GLY A 90 -28.43 6.86 0.64
CA GLY A 90 -27.35 5.90 0.89
C GLY A 90 -26.29 6.46 1.82
N ALA A 91 -25.77 7.65 1.52
CA ALA A 91 -24.78 8.34 2.34
C ALA A 91 -25.27 8.63 3.76
N ARG A 92 -26.52 9.11 3.91
CA ARG A 92 -27.11 9.36 5.24
C ARG A 92 -27.36 8.09 6.03
N ARG A 93 -27.79 7.00 5.38
CA ARG A 93 -27.99 5.71 6.05
C ARG A 93 -26.68 5.10 6.51
N ILE A 94 -25.65 5.14 5.66
CA ILE A 94 -24.28 4.75 6.00
C ILE A 94 -23.78 5.57 7.19
N GLN A 95 -23.91 6.90 7.13
CA GLN A 95 -23.55 7.79 8.24
C GLN A 95 -24.30 7.44 9.52
N SER A 96 -25.62 7.21 9.45
CA SER A 96 -26.45 6.86 10.61
C SER A 96 -26.08 5.50 11.20
N ALA A 97 -25.72 4.53 10.36
CA ALA A 97 -25.27 3.20 10.76
C ALA A 97 -23.93 3.27 11.50
N PHE A 98 -23.02 4.15 11.08
CA PHE A 98 -21.75 4.40 11.76
C PHE A 98 -21.89 5.19 13.07
N THR A 99 -22.99 5.92 13.27
CA THR A 99 -23.30 6.61 14.53
C THR A 99 -24.23 5.81 15.46
N SER A 100 -24.66 4.62 15.04
CA SER A 100 -25.57 3.76 15.82
C SER A 100 -24.87 3.21 17.06
N LYS A 101 -25.58 3.20 18.20
CA LYS A 101 -25.13 2.56 19.45
C LYS A 101 -24.98 1.04 19.32
N ASP A 102 -25.63 0.43 18.34
CA ASP A 102 -25.56 -1.02 18.06
C ASP A 102 -24.32 -1.39 17.24
N PHE A 103 -23.61 -0.39 16.71
CA PHE A 103 -22.37 -0.55 15.95
C PHE A 103 -21.18 0.00 16.74
N GLN A 104 -20.89 -0.57 17.91
CA GLN A 104 -19.67 -0.19 18.65
C GLN A 104 -18.46 -0.98 18.14
N PRO A 105 -17.36 -0.33 17.71
CA PRO A 105 -16.12 -1.02 17.43
C PRO A 105 -15.68 -1.75 18.69
N GLY A 106 -15.44 -3.06 18.58
CA GLY A 106 -14.86 -3.81 19.68
C GLY A 106 -13.60 -3.09 20.18
N ALA A 107 -13.23 -3.27 21.44
CA ALA A 107 -11.98 -2.72 21.96
C ALA A 107 -10.81 -3.07 21.01
N PRO A 108 -9.86 -2.15 20.75
CA PRO A 108 -8.72 -2.43 19.89
C PRO A 108 -8.06 -3.71 20.39
N ALA A 109 -7.95 -4.71 19.51
CA ALA A 109 -7.26 -5.92 19.87
C ALA A 109 -5.81 -5.54 20.18
N ASN A 110 -5.31 -6.02 21.32
CA ASN A 110 -3.94 -5.84 21.74
C ASN A 110 -3.00 -6.31 20.60
N SER A 111 -2.11 -5.43 20.11
CA SER A 111 -1.25 -5.71 18.95
C SER A 111 -0.38 -6.95 19.16
N THR A 112 0.01 -7.25 20.40
CA THR A 112 0.74 -8.46 20.76
C THR A 112 -0.09 -9.72 20.51
N ILE A 113 -1.38 -9.70 20.89
CA ILE A 113 -2.29 -10.84 20.67
C ILE A 113 -2.55 -11.02 19.18
N LEU A 114 -2.70 -9.93 18.42
CA LEU A 114 -2.85 -9.99 16.96
C LEU A 114 -1.61 -10.57 16.30
N SER A 115 -0.42 -10.16 16.76
CA SER A 115 0.88 -10.63 16.26
C SER A 115 1.07 -12.12 16.52
N GLU A 116 0.80 -12.56 17.75
CA GLU A 116 0.87 -13.98 18.12
C GLU A 116 -0.08 -14.82 17.26
N ARG A 117 -1.35 -14.41 17.12
CA ARG A 117 -2.32 -15.13 16.30
C ARG A 117 -1.90 -15.21 14.84
N PHE A 118 -1.42 -14.12 14.26
CA PHE A 118 -0.97 -14.11 12.87
C PHE A 118 0.28 -14.98 12.68
N GLN A 119 1.24 -14.90 13.60
CA GLN A 119 2.43 -15.75 13.62
C GLN A 119 2.05 -17.25 13.72
N THR A 120 1.17 -17.63 14.64
CA THR A 120 0.68 -19.01 14.78
C THR A 120 -0.02 -19.48 13.51
N ALA A 121 -0.83 -18.63 12.88
CA ALA A 121 -1.52 -18.98 11.64
C ALA A 121 -0.55 -19.21 10.47
N LEU A 122 0.51 -18.39 10.33
CA LEU A 122 1.57 -18.61 9.34
C LEU A 122 2.35 -19.91 9.62
N GLY A 123 2.72 -20.15 10.88
CA GLY A 123 3.41 -21.38 11.29
C GLY A 123 2.58 -22.63 10.99
N LYS A 124 1.28 -22.60 11.30
CA LYS A 124 0.35 -23.69 10.99
C LYS A 124 0.23 -23.91 9.48
N ALA A 125 0.00 -22.85 8.69
CA ALA A 125 -0.13 -22.95 7.24
C ALA A 125 1.11 -23.59 6.58
N ARG A 126 2.30 -23.23 7.05
CA ARG A 126 3.56 -23.83 6.60
C ARG A 126 3.72 -25.28 7.05
N ALA A 127 3.30 -25.63 8.26
CA ALA A 127 3.35 -27.01 8.75
C ALA A 127 2.39 -27.93 7.98
N ASP A 128 1.19 -27.43 7.68
CA ASP A 128 0.16 -28.16 6.93
C ASP A 128 0.56 -28.32 5.44
N SER A 129 1.30 -27.33 4.89
CA SER A 129 1.67 -27.26 3.47
C SER A 129 3.14 -26.79 3.27
N PRO A 130 4.15 -27.62 3.61
CA PRO A 130 5.55 -27.18 3.72
C PRO A 130 6.26 -26.85 2.40
N SER A 131 5.83 -27.47 1.30
CA SER A 131 6.38 -27.22 -0.05
C SER A 131 5.61 -26.16 -0.84
N SER A 132 4.49 -25.66 -0.29
CA SER A 132 3.63 -24.69 -0.96
C SER A 132 4.16 -23.27 -0.78
N ALA A 133 3.94 -22.43 -1.79
CA ALA A 133 4.20 -21.00 -1.68
C ALA A 133 3.36 -20.39 -0.55
N GLN A 134 4.02 -19.66 0.34
CA GLN A 134 3.41 -19.01 1.50
C GLN A 134 3.09 -17.56 1.16
N VAL A 135 1.87 -17.14 1.50
CA VAL A 135 1.36 -15.81 1.21
C VAL A 135 0.82 -15.17 2.47
N ALA A 136 1.28 -13.98 2.79
CA ALA A 136 0.70 -13.10 3.80
C ALA A 136 -0.17 -12.05 3.12
N TYR A 137 -1.46 -12.00 3.43
CA TYR A 137 -2.36 -10.94 2.95
C TYR A 137 -2.81 -10.10 4.14
N ILE A 138 -2.50 -8.81 4.14
CA ILE A 138 -2.75 -7.92 5.27
C ILE A 138 -3.62 -6.79 4.77
N SER A 139 -4.87 -6.75 5.23
CA SER A 139 -5.87 -5.76 4.79
C SER A 139 -6.39 -4.96 5.96
N GLY A 140 -6.45 -3.63 5.77
CA GLY A 140 -6.86 -2.70 6.80
C GLY A 140 -6.38 -1.28 6.55
N HIS A 141 -6.38 -0.47 7.60
CA HIS A 141 -5.77 0.86 7.54
C HIS A 141 -4.26 0.79 7.35
N GLY A 142 -3.71 1.74 6.61
CA GLY A 142 -2.29 1.80 6.30
C GLY A 142 -1.69 3.18 6.45
N SER A 143 -0.48 3.21 7.01
CA SER A 143 0.39 4.37 7.07
C SER A 143 1.85 3.90 7.27
N HIS A 144 2.79 4.85 7.31
CA HIS A 144 4.17 4.56 7.69
C HIS A 144 4.36 4.02 9.12
N LYS A 145 3.37 4.19 10.00
CA LYS A 145 3.44 3.76 11.41
C LYS A 145 2.76 2.43 11.67
N GLU A 146 1.77 2.10 10.84
CA GLU A 146 0.82 1.04 11.12
C GLU A 146 0.27 0.44 9.82
N ILE A 147 0.13 -0.88 9.80
CA ILE A 147 -0.53 -1.65 8.75
C ILE A 147 -1.49 -2.60 9.45
N ALA A 148 -2.81 -2.39 9.30
CA ALA A 148 -3.84 -3.23 9.91
C ALA A 148 -3.58 -3.50 11.42
N HIS A 149 -3.27 -2.44 12.18
CA HIS A 149 -2.89 -2.47 13.60
C HIS A 149 -1.51 -3.04 13.97
N PHE A 150 -0.74 -3.53 13.00
CA PHE A 150 0.65 -3.89 13.23
C PHE A 150 1.57 -2.71 13.03
N LYS A 151 2.54 -2.55 13.93
CA LYS A 151 3.73 -1.77 13.57
C LYS A 151 4.49 -2.56 12.49
N PRO A 152 5.06 -1.89 11.46
CA PRO A 152 5.85 -2.59 10.44
C PRO A 152 6.96 -3.48 11.01
N GLN A 153 7.58 -3.08 12.12
CA GLN A 153 8.62 -3.88 12.81
C GLN A 153 8.08 -5.18 13.40
N GLU A 154 6.83 -5.19 13.89
CA GLU A 154 6.20 -6.40 14.43
C GLU A 154 5.99 -7.43 13.30
N LEU A 155 5.50 -6.97 12.14
CA LEU A 155 5.41 -7.81 10.94
C LEU A 155 6.78 -8.32 10.50
N GLY A 156 7.81 -7.47 10.54
CA GLY A 156 9.19 -7.88 10.24
C GLY A 156 9.69 -9.01 11.13
N SER A 157 9.44 -8.94 12.44
CA SER A 157 9.79 -10.00 13.39
C SER A 157 9.03 -11.31 13.09
N ILE A 158 7.75 -11.22 12.73
CA ILE A 158 6.93 -12.37 12.33
C ILE A 158 7.51 -13.01 11.07
N PHE A 159 7.79 -12.22 10.02
CA PHE A 159 8.33 -12.70 8.75
C PHE A 159 9.76 -13.22 8.87
N SER A 160 10.55 -12.70 9.80
CA SER A 160 11.87 -13.27 10.10
C SER A 160 11.75 -14.69 10.67
N SER A 161 10.71 -14.96 11.45
CA SER A 161 10.47 -16.29 12.05
C SER A 161 9.72 -17.22 11.11
N HIS A 162 8.83 -16.66 10.28
CA HIS A 162 7.99 -17.36 9.32
C HIS A 162 8.05 -16.64 7.97
N PRO A 163 9.13 -16.85 7.18
CA PRO A 163 9.26 -16.22 5.88
C PRO A 163 8.09 -16.56 4.97
N VAL A 164 7.74 -15.64 4.08
CA VAL A 164 6.71 -15.82 3.06
C VAL A 164 7.26 -15.49 1.67
N ASP A 165 6.66 -16.06 0.64
CA ASP A 165 7.06 -15.83 -0.76
C ASP A 165 6.46 -14.52 -1.28
N LEU A 166 5.25 -14.18 -0.81
CA LEU A 166 4.53 -12.97 -1.18
C LEU A 166 3.82 -12.36 0.04
N THR A 167 3.97 -11.05 0.19
CA THR A 167 3.17 -10.21 1.08
C THR A 167 2.30 -9.28 0.25
N VAL A 168 1.00 -9.24 0.52
CA VAL A 168 0.07 -8.29 -0.09
C VAL A 168 -0.37 -7.31 0.99
N LEU A 169 -0.01 -6.04 0.81
CA LEU A 169 -0.40 -4.95 1.70
C LEU A 169 -1.59 -4.23 1.09
N ASP A 170 -2.77 -4.74 1.37
CA ASP A 170 -4.07 -4.17 1.00
C ASP A 170 -4.42 -3.03 1.97
N ALA A 171 -3.58 -2.01 1.99
CA ALA A 171 -3.62 -0.91 2.91
C ALA A 171 -2.96 0.34 2.31
N CYS A 172 -3.49 1.51 2.67
CA CYS A 172 -3.04 2.80 2.14
C CYS A 172 -1.57 3.10 2.47
N ASN A 173 -0.86 3.77 1.56
CA ASN A 173 0.44 4.40 1.84
C ASN A 173 1.48 3.43 2.46
N THR A 174 1.52 2.18 2.02
CA THR A 174 2.42 1.14 2.53
C THR A 174 3.70 0.98 1.69
N ALA A 175 3.71 1.43 0.44
CA ALA A 175 4.89 1.46 -0.42
C ALA A 175 5.84 2.62 -0.01
N GLN A 176 6.38 2.54 1.20
CA GLN A 176 7.36 3.48 1.72
C GLN A 176 8.65 2.75 2.08
N LEU A 177 9.80 3.35 1.81
CA LEU A 177 11.11 2.77 2.12
C LEU A 177 11.20 2.43 3.62
N GLU A 178 10.66 3.31 4.46
CA GLU A 178 10.55 3.20 5.92
C GLU A 178 9.75 2.01 6.40
N VAL A 179 8.74 1.62 5.63
CA VAL A 179 7.85 0.49 5.93
C VAL A 179 8.51 -0.78 5.46
N LEU A 180 8.92 -0.82 4.19
CA LEU A 180 9.49 -1.98 3.53
C LEU A 180 10.80 -2.44 4.19
N SER A 181 11.62 -1.50 4.66
CA SER A 181 12.85 -1.84 5.40
C SER A 181 12.59 -2.52 6.74
N LYS A 182 11.49 -2.16 7.42
CA LYS A 182 11.05 -2.79 8.68
C LYS A 182 10.44 -4.17 8.50
N LEU A 183 9.85 -4.45 7.34
CA LEU A 183 9.34 -5.79 7.03
C LEU A 183 10.47 -6.82 6.85
N GLY A 184 11.66 -6.36 6.46
CA GLY A 184 12.83 -7.21 6.28
C GLY A 184 12.71 -8.22 5.13
N SER A 185 13.78 -8.98 4.89
CA SER A 185 13.84 -9.89 3.74
C SER A 185 12.87 -11.07 3.80
N GLY A 186 12.38 -11.42 4.99
CA GLY A 186 11.42 -12.52 5.17
C GLY A 186 10.04 -12.26 4.56
N ALA A 187 9.73 -11.01 4.19
CA ALA A 187 8.46 -10.63 3.58
C ALA A 187 8.31 -11.08 2.11
N GLY A 188 9.38 -11.58 1.49
CA GLY A 188 9.37 -12.03 0.09
C GLY A 188 9.12 -10.89 -0.90
N LYS A 189 8.38 -11.16 -1.98
CA LYS A 189 7.84 -10.10 -2.84
C LYS A 189 6.72 -9.35 -2.10
N VAL A 190 6.55 -8.06 -2.34
CA VAL A 190 5.54 -7.23 -1.67
C VAL A 190 4.73 -6.47 -2.71
N VAL A 191 3.41 -6.64 -2.70
CA VAL A 191 2.49 -5.79 -3.47
C VAL A 191 1.91 -4.73 -2.55
N CYS A 192 2.15 -3.46 -2.85
CA CYS A 192 1.81 -2.34 -1.97
C CYS A 192 1.53 -1.05 -2.73
N SER A 193 0.92 -0.07 -2.07
CA SER A 193 0.52 1.20 -2.68
C SER A 193 1.20 2.40 -2.03
N THR A 194 1.66 3.37 -2.83
CA THR A 194 2.12 4.67 -2.32
C THR A 194 0.95 5.60 -1.99
N HIS A 195 -0.26 5.26 -2.45
CA HIS A 195 -1.46 6.07 -2.40
C HIS A 195 -2.53 5.42 -1.51
N PRO A 196 -3.67 6.10 -1.29
CA PRO A 196 -4.86 5.46 -0.76
C PRO A 196 -5.28 4.26 -1.61
N VAL A 197 -5.57 3.15 -0.95
CA VAL A 197 -6.26 1.98 -1.54
C VAL A 197 -7.75 2.19 -1.27
N PRO A 198 -8.63 1.98 -2.27
CA PRO A 198 -10.06 2.14 -2.05
C PRO A 198 -10.57 1.15 -1.02
N ALA A 199 -11.71 1.49 -0.41
CA ALA A 199 -12.51 0.59 0.42
C ALA A 199 -12.66 -0.83 -0.14
N GLY A 200 -12.74 -0.94 -1.48
CA GLY A 200 -12.80 -2.18 -2.27
C GLY A 200 -11.69 -3.18 -2.01
N GLY A 201 -10.53 -2.70 -1.58
CA GLY A 201 -9.29 -3.48 -1.55
C GLY A 201 -8.86 -3.98 -2.92
N PHE A 202 -7.95 -4.95 -2.93
CA PHE A 202 -7.53 -5.64 -4.15
C PHE A 202 -8.49 -6.80 -4.51
N PRO A 203 -8.64 -7.15 -5.80
CA PRO A 203 -9.60 -8.16 -6.27
C PRO A 203 -9.09 -9.57 -5.99
N ILE A 204 -9.21 -9.98 -4.73
CA ILE A 204 -8.86 -11.26 -4.14
C ILE A 204 -9.15 -12.47 -5.05
N GLU A 205 -10.33 -12.51 -5.66
CA GLU A 205 -10.80 -13.65 -6.47
C GLU A 205 -9.95 -13.88 -7.74
N LYS A 206 -9.21 -12.85 -8.16
CA LYS A 206 -8.36 -12.87 -9.34
C LYS A 206 -6.88 -13.14 -9.00
N LEU A 207 -6.53 -13.10 -7.72
CA LEU A 207 -5.16 -13.27 -7.25
C LEU A 207 -4.73 -14.75 -7.23
N PHE A 208 -3.41 -14.96 -7.14
CA PHE A 208 -2.77 -16.25 -6.88
C PHE A 208 -3.10 -17.35 -7.90
N LYS A 209 -3.33 -16.99 -9.17
CA LYS A 209 -3.63 -17.97 -10.23
C LYS A 209 -2.49 -18.95 -10.51
N SER A 210 -1.25 -18.52 -10.33
CA SER A 210 -0.04 -19.32 -10.55
C SER A 210 0.99 -19.09 -9.44
N PRO A 211 1.63 -20.14 -8.90
CA PRO A 211 2.71 -20.01 -7.92
C PRO A 211 3.96 -19.34 -8.47
N GLU A 212 4.33 -19.61 -9.72
CA GLU A 212 5.62 -19.20 -10.32
C GLU A 212 5.71 -17.69 -10.60
N SER A 213 4.56 -17.06 -10.84
CA SER A 213 4.43 -15.63 -11.18
C SER A 213 3.46 -14.92 -10.21
N MET A 214 3.45 -15.36 -8.95
CA MET A 214 2.39 -14.97 -8.03
C MET A 214 2.38 -13.47 -7.73
N GLY A 215 3.57 -12.85 -7.58
CA GLY A 215 3.71 -11.41 -7.36
C GLY A 215 3.26 -10.59 -8.57
N GLU A 216 3.74 -10.96 -9.76
CA GLU A 216 3.42 -10.33 -11.04
C GLU A 216 1.92 -10.45 -11.35
N ASN A 217 1.34 -11.64 -11.16
CA ASN A 217 -0.09 -11.87 -11.33
C ASN A 217 -0.92 -11.03 -10.36
N THR A 218 -0.47 -10.92 -9.11
CA THR A 218 -1.16 -10.13 -8.09
C THR A 218 -1.11 -8.64 -8.42
N TYR A 219 0.07 -8.15 -8.84
CA TYR A 219 0.24 -6.78 -9.33
C TYR A 219 -0.68 -6.49 -10.52
N GLU A 220 -0.65 -7.32 -11.56
CA GLU A 220 -1.40 -7.12 -12.79
C GLU A 220 -2.91 -7.03 -12.58
N HIS A 221 -3.46 -7.82 -11.67
CA HIS A 221 -4.89 -7.79 -11.37
C HIS A 221 -5.29 -6.67 -10.40
N SER A 222 -4.32 -6.04 -9.72
CA SER A 222 -4.57 -5.03 -8.69
C SER A 222 -4.16 -3.61 -9.10
N LYS A 223 -3.40 -3.44 -10.19
CA LYS A 223 -2.82 -2.15 -10.59
C LYS A 223 -3.86 -1.07 -10.88
N ASP A 224 -5.05 -1.46 -11.33
CA ASP A 224 -6.16 -0.54 -11.61
C ASP A 224 -7.02 -0.24 -10.37
N SER A 225 -6.75 -0.90 -9.24
CA SER A 225 -7.48 -0.69 -7.98
C SER A 225 -7.02 0.57 -7.24
N THR A 226 -5.83 1.10 -7.52
CA THR A 226 -5.30 2.29 -6.84
C THR A 226 -4.56 3.18 -7.83
N ALA A 227 -4.42 4.47 -7.51
CA ALA A 227 -3.66 5.41 -8.35
C ALA A 227 -2.19 4.98 -8.52
N HIS A 228 -1.62 4.30 -7.52
CA HIS A 228 -0.29 3.73 -7.64
C HIS A 228 -0.13 2.40 -6.95
N LEU A 229 0.46 1.44 -7.66
CA LEU A 229 0.82 0.15 -7.13
C LEU A 229 2.27 -0.19 -7.49
N SER A 230 2.91 -0.95 -6.62
CA SER A 230 4.28 -1.42 -6.78
C SER A 230 4.36 -2.90 -6.45
N LEU A 231 5.14 -3.64 -7.24
CA LEU A 231 5.66 -4.94 -6.88
C LEU A 231 7.13 -4.77 -6.47
N VAL A 232 7.44 -5.11 -5.22
CA VAL A 232 8.77 -4.95 -4.64
C VAL A 232 9.36 -6.33 -4.33
N ASP A 233 10.56 -6.62 -4.80
CA ASP A 233 11.38 -7.74 -4.32
C ASP A 233 12.09 -7.29 -3.04
N ASN A 234 11.45 -7.52 -1.88
CA ASN A 234 11.96 -7.00 -0.61
C ASN A 234 13.34 -7.56 -0.22
N PRO A 235 13.68 -8.84 -0.49
CA PRO A 235 15.05 -9.33 -0.36
C PRO A 235 16.08 -8.51 -1.14
N LYS A 236 15.79 -8.15 -2.41
CA LYS A 236 16.68 -7.28 -3.19
C LYS A 236 16.69 -5.85 -2.67
N LEU A 237 15.55 -5.33 -2.21
CA LEU A 237 15.49 -4.02 -1.56
C LEU A 237 16.48 -3.96 -0.38
N MET A 238 16.44 -4.96 0.51
CA MET A 238 17.31 -5.02 1.68
C MET A 238 18.79 -5.22 1.32
N LYS A 239 19.09 -6.09 0.36
CA LYS A 239 20.47 -6.50 0.05
C LYS A 239 21.18 -5.63 -0.99
N ARG A 240 20.42 -4.91 -1.82
CA ARG A 240 20.96 -4.12 -2.95
C ARG A 240 20.56 -2.66 -2.86
N LEU A 241 19.26 -2.37 -2.78
CA LEU A 241 18.79 -0.98 -2.81
C LEU A 241 19.23 -0.19 -1.58
N LEU A 242 18.98 -0.68 -0.36
CA LEU A 242 19.34 0.05 0.85
C LEU A 242 20.85 0.35 0.94
N PRO A 243 21.77 -0.60 0.71
CA PRO A 243 23.20 -0.28 0.66
C PRO A 243 23.58 0.73 -0.45
N SER A 244 22.94 0.65 -1.62
CA SER A 244 23.21 1.58 -2.72
C SER A 244 22.71 2.99 -2.41
N LEU A 245 21.56 3.11 -1.74
CA LEU A 245 21.04 4.39 -1.24
C LEU A 245 21.94 4.98 -0.16
N ASP A 246 22.51 4.16 0.73
CA ASP A 246 23.45 4.61 1.76
C ASP A 246 24.74 5.18 1.14
N SER A 247 25.27 4.47 0.13
CA SER A 247 26.43 4.93 -0.64
C SER A 247 26.12 6.25 -1.39
N LEU A 248 24.95 6.33 -2.04
CA LEU A 248 24.50 7.56 -2.70
C LEU A 248 24.39 8.71 -1.69
N ALA A 249 23.74 8.50 -0.55
CA ALA A 249 23.57 9.52 0.47
C ALA A 249 24.91 10.01 1.03
N THR A 250 25.87 9.11 1.25
CA THR A 250 27.21 9.48 1.70
C THR A 250 27.90 10.41 0.69
N ASN A 251 27.79 10.11 -0.61
CA ASN A 251 28.36 10.97 -1.65
C ASN A 251 27.62 12.30 -1.77
N LEU A 252 26.28 12.31 -1.67
CA LEU A 252 25.49 13.54 -1.66
C LEU A 252 25.87 14.45 -0.49
N LYS A 253 26.04 13.90 0.73
CA LYS A 253 26.49 14.67 1.90
C LYS A 253 27.87 15.31 1.71
N ASN A 254 28.80 14.59 1.09
CA ASN A 254 30.11 15.17 0.75
C ASN A 254 29.96 16.33 -0.25
N GLU A 255 29.03 16.20 -1.21
CA GLU A 255 28.76 17.28 -2.17
C GLU A 255 28.04 18.49 -1.54
N LEU A 256 27.24 18.30 -0.49
CA LEU A 256 26.64 19.42 0.27
C LEU A 256 27.73 20.36 0.80
N SER A 257 28.80 19.79 1.34
CA SER A 257 29.96 20.56 1.82
C SER A 257 30.68 21.33 0.69
N SER A 258 30.47 20.93 -0.57
CA SER A 258 31.01 21.59 -1.77
C SER A 258 30.03 22.53 -2.48
N GLY A 259 28.84 22.76 -1.92
CA GLY A 259 27.85 23.71 -2.45
C GLY A 259 26.78 23.11 -3.37
N ALA A 260 26.63 21.78 -3.44
CA ALA A 260 25.65 21.12 -4.32
C ALA A 260 24.21 21.08 -3.76
N SER A 261 23.92 21.82 -2.69
CA SER A 261 22.62 21.79 -2.02
C SER A 261 21.46 22.20 -2.94
N GLU A 262 21.68 23.23 -3.77
CA GLU A 262 20.75 23.74 -4.78
C GLU A 262 20.30 22.66 -5.77
N GLN A 263 21.22 21.81 -6.24
CA GLN A 263 20.98 20.71 -7.15
C GLN A 263 20.03 19.69 -6.52
N ILE A 264 20.30 19.30 -5.28
CA ILE A 264 19.50 18.29 -4.57
C ILE A 264 18.10 18.84 -4.26
N HIS A 265 18.00 20.12 -3.86
CA HIS A 265 16.72 20.80 -3.68
C HIS A 265 15.90 20.87 -4.97
N ARG A 266 16.52 21.21 -6.10
CA ARG A 266 15.84 21.20 -7.41
C ARG A 266 15.37 19.80 -7.79
N ALA A 267 16.20 18.78 -7.58
CA ALA A 267 15.81 17.40 -7.84
C ALA A 267 14.60 16.98 -7.00
N LEU A 268 14.58 17.31 -5.70
CA LEU A 268 13.45 17.04 -4.80
C LEU A 268 12.19 17.81 -5.22
N LYS A 269 12.31 19.12 -5.51
CA LYS A 269 11.19 19.97 -5.92
C LYS A 269 10.55 19.51 -7.24
N ASN A 270 11.37 19.03 -8.17
CA ASN A 270 10.90 18.51 -9.45
C ASN A 270 10.38 17.05 -9.36
N SER A 271 10.54 16.42 -8.20
CA SER A 271 10.05 15.06 -7.98
C SER A 271 8.61 15.09 -7.57
N ARG A 272 7.86 14.09 -8.03
CA ARG A 272 6.44 14.00 -7.67
C ARG A 272 6.30 13.69 -6.17
N ASN A 273 5.32 14.32 -5.55
CA ASN A 273 4.91 14.07 -4.16
C ASN A 273 3.59 13.28 -4.16
N PRO A 274 3.54 12.06 -3.59
CA PRO A 274 2.32 11.25 -3.60
C PRO A 274 1.25 11.82 -2.66
N ASP A 275 1.63 12.73 -1.77
CA ASP A 275 0.72 13.49 -0.94
C ASP A 275 0.40 14.83 -1.60
N LEU A 276 -0.89 15.22 -1.61
CA LEU A 276 -1.29 16.58 -2.01
C LEU A 276 -0.62 17.64 -1.12
N PHE A 277 -0.44 17.30 0.17
CA PHE A 277 0.27 18.06 1.19
C PHE A 277 0.98 17.07 2.11
N GLY A 278 2.26 16.80 1.88
CA GLY A 278 2.99 15.86 2.71
C GLY A 278 4.49 15.86 2.46
N ALA A 279 5.22 15.20 3.33
CA ALA A 279 6.68 15.13 3.29
C ALA A 279 7.18 13.83 2.64
N ARG A 280 6.45 13.32 1.63
CA ARG A 280 6.85 12.13 0.89
C ARG A 280 7.30 12.50 -0.52
N VAL A 281 8.27 11.78 -1.04
CA VAL A 281 8.75 11.93 -2.41
C VAL A 281 8.86 10.54 -3.03
N GLY A 282 8.51 10.42 -4.32
CA GLY A 282 8.74 9.19 -5.06
C GLY A 282 10.24 8.96 -5.30
N LEU A 283 10.75 7.77 -4.99
CA LEU A 283 12.17 7.45 -5.13
C LEU A 283 12.60 7.43 -6.60
N ARG A 284 11.81 6.81 -7.48
CA ARG A 284 12.12 6.78 -8.92
C ARG A 284 12.21 8.19 -9.53
N PRO A 285 11.20 9.08 -9.38
CA PRO A 285 11.31 10.43 -9.92
C PRO A 285 12.44 11.25 -9.26
N PHE A 286 12.74 11.02 -7.98
CA PHE A 286 13.89 11.65 -7.33
C PHE A 286 15.22 11.28 -8.00
N LEU A 287 15.52 9.99 -8.15
CA LEU A 287 16.76 9.56 -8.79
C LEU A 287 16.85 10.05 -10.25
N GLN A 288 15.73 10.04 -10.98
CA GLN A 288 15.66 10.54 -12.36
C GLN A 288 15.86 12.05 -12.49
N ASN A 289 15.45 12.84 -11.51
CA ASN A 289 15.70 14.27 -11.52
C ASN A 289 17.12 14.58 -11.06
N LEU A 290 17.63 13.84 -10.07
CA LEU A 290 18.99 13.95 -9.59
C LEU A 290 20.02 13.63 -10.71
N SER A 291 19.70 12.72 -11.63
CA SER A 291 20.59 12.38 -12.76
C SER A 291 20.76 13.50 -13.78
N LYS A 292 19.81 14.46 -13.82
CA LYS A 292 19.84 15.65 -14.69
C LYS A 292 20.68 16.78 -14.10
N GLU A 293 20.98 16.71 -12.80
CA GLU A 293 21.79 17.72 -12.13
C GLU A 293 23.29 17.49 -12.40
N SER A 294 24.07 18.56 -12.20
CA SER A 294 25.52 18.52 -12.30
C SER A 294 26.12 17.98 -11.00
N LEU A 295 26.34 16.66 -10.95
CA LEU A 295 27.00 15.95 -9.84
C LEU A 295 28.43 15.55 -10.19
N THR A 296 29.26 15.30 -9.17
CA THR A 296 30.60 14.76 -9.36
C THR A 296 30.55 13.35 -9.96
N PRO A 297 31.64 12.89 -10.63
CA PRO A 297 31.69 11.54 -11.19
C PRO A 297 31.37 10.44 -10.16
N LYS A 298 31.92 10.56 -8.95
CA LYS A 298 31.72 9.60 -7.86
C LYS A 298 30.25 9.55 -7.41
N CYS A 299 29.60 10.70 -7.28
CA CYS A 299 28.17 10.73 -6.94
C CYS A 299 27.30 10.21 -8.08
N ARG A 300 27.70 10.44 -9.34
CA ARG A 300 27.01 9.89 -10.52
C ARG A 300 27.08 8.37 -10.55
N GLU A 301 28.25 7.77 -10.28
CA GLU A 301 28.40 6.31 -10.17
C GLU A 301 27.52 5.73 -9.06
N ALA A 302 27.47 6.38 -7.89
CA ALA A 302 26.61 5.96 -6.78
C ALA A 302 25.12 6.09 -7.13
N LEU A 303 24.74 7.14 -7.88
CA LEU A 303 23.38 7.34 -8.37
C LEU A 303 22.96 6.27 -9.38
N ASP A 304 23.84 5.92 -10.32
CA ASP A 304 23.59 4.87 -11.31
C ASP A 304 23.42 3.51 -10.62
N SER A 305 24.26 3.23 -9.61
CA SER A 305 24.13 2.03 -8.76
C SER A 305 22.79 1.98 -8.04
N ALA A 306 22.38 3.07 -7.36
CA ALA A 306 21.09 3.16 -6.69
C ALA A 306 19.89 3.03 -7.66
N THR A 307 20.00 3.61 -8.85
CA THR A 307 18.97 3.56 -9.89
C THR A 307 18.80 2.13 -10.43
N ASN A 308 19.91 1.43 -10.68
CA ASN A 308 19.89 0.03 -11.09
C ASN A 308 19.34 -0.87 -9.98
N ALA A 309 19.78 -0.68 -8.74
CA ALA A 309 19.26 -1.42 -7.60
C ALA A 309 17.75 -1.19 -7.40
N LEU A 310 17.25 0.03 -7.66
CA LEU A 310 15.82 0.33 -7.60
C LEU A 310 15.06 -0.44 -8.68
N LYS A 311 15.56 -0.46 -9.92
CA LYS A 311 14.95 -1.21 -11.03
C LYS A 311 14.87 -2.72 -10.73
N GLU A 312 15.90 -3.28 -10.13
CA GLU A 312 15.91 -4.70 -9.75
C GLU A 312 15.01 -5.02 -8.55
N SER A 313 14.90 -4.08 -7.60
CA SER A 313 14.12 -4.26 -6.37
C SER A 313 12.65 -3.90 -6.55
N VAL A 314 12.30 -3.09 -7.54
CA VAL A 314 10.93 -2.71 -7.88
C VAL A 314 10.72 -2.99 -9.38
N PRO A 315 10.53 -4.28 -9.75
CA PRO A 315 10.40 -4.68 -11.14
C PRO A 315 9.17 -4.10 -11.83
N GLU A 316 8.07 -3.91 -11.12
CA GLU A 316 6.83 -3.35 -11.66
C GLU A 316 6.30 -2.22 -10.77
N ASP A 317 5.92 -1.09 -11.38
CA ASP A 317 5.25 0.02 -10.71
C ASP A 317 4.51 0.91 -11.71
N THR A 318 3.50 1.65 -11.25
CA THR A 318 2.75 2.58 -12.12
C THR A 318 3.35 4.00 -12.18
N GLY A 319 4.64 4.16 -11.87
CA GLY A 319 5.44 5.34 -12.19
C GLY A 319 6.22 5.98 -11.02
N TRP A 320 6.05 5.53 -9.78
CA TRP A 320 6.68 6.12 -8.59
C TRP A 320 7.72 5.21 -7.93
N ALA A 321 7.74 3.91 -8.28
CA ALA A 321 8.35 2.82 -7.54
C ALA A 321 7.90 2.77 -6.08
N ILE A 322 8.65 3.37 -5.16
CA ILE A 322 8.31 3.46 -3.73
C ILE A 322 8.53 4.90 -3.27
N SER A 323 7.88 5.30 -2.19
CA SER A 323 8.07 6.63 -1.60
C SER A 323 9.06 6.60 -0.43
N PHE A 324 9.62 7.75 -0.09
CA PHE A 324 10.41 7.95 1.13
C PHE A 324 10.07 9.31 1.73
N ARG A 325 10.34 9.49 3.03
CA ARG A 325 10.09 10.74 3.73
C ARG A 325 11.27 11.69 3.65
N VAL A 326 10.96 12.98 3.60
CA VAL A 326 11.94 14.08 3.59
C VAL A 326 11.88 14.96 4.83
N ASP A 327 11.05 14.63 5.84
CA ASP A 327 10.85 15.50 7.01
C ASP A 327 11.95 15.45 8.08
N GLY A 328 13.11 14.89 7.75
CA GLY A 328 14.29 14.83 8.63
C GLY A 328 14.09 14.02 9.90
N LYS A 329 12.97 13.29 10.03
CA LYS A 329 12.73 12.43 11.18
C LYS A 329 13.52 11.14 11.02
N GLU A 330 14.35 10.85 12.00
CA GLU A 330 15.11 9.62 12.02
C GLU A 330 14.20 8.39 11.91
N ASN A 331 14.62 7.45 11.08
CA ASN A 331 14.09 6.12 10.97
C ASN A 331 15.24 5.11 11.05
N GLU A 332 15.34 4.46 12.20
CA GLU A 332 16.38 3.45 12.51
C GLU A 332 16.43 2.28 11.52
N ALA A 333 15.36 2.06 10.75
CA ALA A 333 15.32 1.02 9.73
C ALA A 333 15.87 1.47 8.37
N LEU A 334 16.21 2.75 8.21
CA LEU A 334 16.89 3.26 7.01
C LEU A 334 18.40 3.32 7.25
N PRO A 335 19.21 3.21 6.18
CA PRO A 335 20.65 3.33 6.30
C PRO A 335 21.08 4.66 6.91
N PRO A 336 22.15 4.70 7.74
CA PRO A 336 22.52 5.89 8.50
C PRO A 336 22.79 7.13 7.65
N ALA A 337 23.48 6.98 6.51
CA ALA A 337 23.76 8.13 5.65
C ALA A 337 22.47 8.65 5.01
N TRP A 338 21.57 7.76 4.61
CA TRP A 338 20.28 8.15 4.05
C TRP A 338 19.40 8.87 5.08
N ASN A 339 19.35 8.35 6.31
CA ASN A 339 18.52 8.87 7.38
C ASN A 339 18.83 10.33 7.75
N GLY A 340 20.12 10.70 7.78
CA GLY A 340 20.55 12.07 8.12
C GLY A 340 20.61 13.05 6.93
N LEU A 341 20.47 12.58 5.68
CA LEU A 341 20.65 13.42 4.49
C LEU A 341 19.69 14.62 4.47
N PHE A 342 18.40 14.38 4.76
CA PHE A 342 17.37 15.42 4.65
C PHE A 342 17.38 16.41 5.81
N GLU A 343 17.82 15.98 7.00
CA GLU A 343 18.07 16.93 8.09
C GLU A 343 19.22 17.88 7.73
N GLU A 344 20.33 17.36 7.17
CA GLU A 344 21.47 18.17 6.72
C GLU A 344 21.11 19.13 5.57
N LEU A 345 20.16 18.77 4.71
CA LEU A 345 19.56 19.64 3.70
C LEU A 345 18.63 20.72 4.27
N GLY A 346 18.47 20.79 5.60
CA GLY A 346 17.63 21.80 6.25
C GLY A 346 16.13 21.49 6.17
N TYR A 347 15.73 20.28 5.78
CA TYR A 347 14.34 19.84 5.86
C TYR A 347 13.99 19.46 7.30
N ARG A 348 13.87 20.49 8.15
CA ARG A 348 13.16 20.40 9.43
C ARG A 348 11.70 20.78 9.16
N TRP A 349 10.79 19.83 9.36
CA TRP A 349 9.32 19.94 9.20
C TRP A 349 8.83 21.37 8.86
N LYS A 350 8.64 21.67 7.58
CA LYS A 350 7.85 22.83 7.13
C LYS A 350 6.73 22.35 6.21
N PRO A 351 5.48 22.77 6.42
CA PRO A 351 4.31 22.28 5.69
C PRO A 351 4.26 22.72 4.21
N PHE A 352 5.24 23.47 3.72
CA PHE A 352 5.29 23.99 2.36
C PHE A 352 6.72 23.87 1.81
N PHE A 353 6.85 23.18 0.68
CA PHE A 353 8.04 23.18 -0.19
C PHE A 353 7.89 24.25 -1.27
#